data_AF-A0A7M5VC04-F1
#
_entry.id   AF-A0A7M5VC04-F1
#
_cell.length_a   1.000
_cell.length_b   1.000
_cell.length_c   1.000
_cell.angle_alpha   90.00
_cell.angle_beta   90.00
_cell.angle_gamma   90.00
#
_symmetry.space_group_name_H-M   'P 1'
#
loop_
_entity.id
_entity.type
_entity.pdbx_description
1 polymer ?
#
loop_
_entity_poly.entity_id
_entity_poly.type
_entity_poly.pdbx_seq_one_letter_code
_entity_poly.pdbx_strand_id
1 'polypeptide(L)'
;MPDLEQEKSTFPQPYVMEEVVEMVRPWDSMIFLPGEKIIFKEVKPEGFQVVDTTVFEDKPGTDYNEDKSRATMRLFVDPNTTEEHVRKVLQDADIEVLNYEKISTVDEGHPNVSAFIQFEFYDMKKYKVVESPFLDMFWNKHMGNVITEGVCYSNSKVPDNLRDSLRNNIDKLANETEIDFHPNSNDVVRDLVHPALYSYIKGVSKLKKLPDVDPPTSKKSKEESEKDFWGRPYEDSKFQWLPTPFHVSEDGKCSIKEYINNLDKDKFPEMYDDLEKLFEVFLPYFEEVWAYSKTMEFWQEDSDEDVNFSSEESFKFSKPDVKFRDQELQVITKIVDYTLQPGQSYEGVWHAEGMSHENIVMTGLYFIDRDADLTGGDLRFKRAFHIDERAQVFWNVPQERPVVVNQFASEAYIPLGHFPTKEGYIMIFPNCHIHKIAKFVNESKTKAASRRIVVFFFVNPEKKIISTREVAPQQGVIRARSAKKFRLDLMTERKYNKDKLNVRELELCEH
;
A
#
# COMPACT_ATOMS: atom_id res chain seq x y z
N MET A 1 27.13 -0.07 -1.14
CA MET A 1 26.49 1.26 -1.22
C MET A 1 26.70 1.94 0.12
N PRO A 2 26.97 3.26 0.16
CA PRO A 2 26.97 4.00 1.41
C PRO A 2 25.62 3.82 2.13
N ASP A 3 25.61 3.96 3.45
CA ASP A 3 24.36 3.94 4.21
C ASP A 3 23.44 5.06 3.74
N LEU A 4 22.15 4.75 3.63
CA LEU A 4 21.13 5.69 3.18
C LEU A 4 20.75 6.58 4.35
N GLU A 5 20.76 7.89 4.12
CA GLU A 5 20.38 8.90 5.11
C GLU A 5 19.47 9.93 4.44
N GLN A 6 18.30 10.15 5.01
CA GLN A 6 17.37 11.20 4.61
C GLN A 6 16.63 11.72 5.83
N GLU A 7 17.16 12.78 6.43
CA GLU A 7 16.56 13.40 7.62
C GLU A 7 15.38 14.32 7.32
N LYS A 8 15.24 14.74 6.06
CA LYS A 8 14.15 15.61 5.60
C LYS A 8 13.33 14.89 4.54
N SER A 9 12.02 14.92 4.68
CA SER A 9 11.14 14.35 3.65
C SER A 9 11.18 15.23 2.39
N THR A 10 10.98 14.64 1.22
CA THR A 10 10.83 15.43 -0.02
C THR A 10 9.35 15.60 -0.35
N PHE A 11 9.04 16.67 -1.08
CA PHE A 11 7.71 16.86 -1.66
C PHE A 11 7.49 15.96 -2.87
N PRO A 12 6.23 15.80 -3.32
CA PRO A 12 5.92 15.14 -4.57
C PRO A 12 6.82 15.63 -5.69
N GLN A 13 7.38 14.67 -6.44
CA GLN A 13 8.29 14.99 -7.51
C GLN A 13 7.51 15.32 -8.80
N PRO A 14 7.65 16.53 -9.37
CA PRO A 14 6.89 16.94 -10.55
C PRO A 14 7.11 16.04 -11.78
N TYR A 15 8.27 15.40 -11.91
CA TYR A 15 8.62 14.57 -13.07
C TYR A 15 7.77 13.29 -13.17
N VAL A 16 7.28 12.76 -12.05
CA VAL A 16 6.38 11.59 -12.11
C VAL A 16 5.10 11.97 -12.83
N MET A 17 4.65 13.23 -12.66
CA MET A 17 3.51 13.75 -13.38
C MET A 17 3.81 14.04 -14.83
N GLU A 18 5.00 14.52 -15.19
CA GLU A 18 5.38 14.63 -16.62
C GLU A 18 5.38 13.26 -17.29
N GLU A 19 5.92 12.21 -16.65
CA GLU A 19 5.92 10.85 -17.20
C GLU A 19 4.52 10.23 -17.25
N VAL A 20 3.69 10.47 -16.22
CA VAL A 20 2.27 10.05 -16.21
C VAL A 20 1.47 10.82 -17.27
N VAL A 21 1.72 12.11 -17.42
CA VAL A 21 1.11 12.96 -18.45
C VAL A 21 1.61 12.56 -19.83
N GLU A 22 2.88 12.23 -20.03
CA GLU A 22 3.40 11.66 -21.28
C GLU A 22 2.79 10.30 -21.58
N MET A 23 2.54 9.46 -20.56
CA MET A 23 1.80 8.21 -20.70
C MET A 23 0.37 8.43 -21.17
N VAL A 24 -0.30 9.50 -20.70
CA VAL A 24 -1.71 9.77 -21.03
C VAL A 24 -1.90 10.76 -22.17
N ARG A 25 -0.84 11.47 -22.60
CA ARG A 25 -0.89 12.48 -23.66
C ARG A 25 -1.09 11.80 -25.00
N PRO A 26 -2.10 12.23 -25.79
CA PRO A 26 -2.26 11.74 -27.14
C PRO A 26 -1.22 12.39 -28.05
N TRP A 27 -0.48 11.58 -28.78
CA TRP A 27 -0.15 11.95 -30.15
C TRP A 27 -1.40 11.66 -31.00
N ASP A 28 -2.42 12.52 -30.93
CA ASP A 28 -3.58 12.61 -31.84
C ASP A 28 -4.29 11.30 -32.30
N SER A 29 -4.23 10.19 -31.56
CA SER A 29 -4.86 8.91 -31.96
C SER A 29 -4.90 7.91 -30.81
N MET A 30 -5.90 7.02 -30.79
CA MET A 30 -6.06 5.91 -29.84
C MET A 30 -5.04 4.79 -30.15
N ILE A 31 -3.76 5.14 -30.12
CA ILE A 31 -2.66 4.20 -30.33
C ILE A 31 -2.49 3.38 -29.05
N PHE A 32 -2.75 2.08 -29.13
CA PHE A 32 -2.31 1.13 -28.10
C PHE A 32 -0.79 1.11 -28.08
N LEU A 33 -0.18 1.19 -26.89
CA LEU A 33 1.27 1.19 -26.75
C LEU A 33 1.86 -0.11 -27.32
N PRO A 34 3.05 -0.08 -27.95
CA PRO A 34 3.66 -1.28 -28.52
C PRO A 34 3.85 -2.39 -27.47
N GLY A 35 3.37 -3.60 -27.76
CA GLY A 35 3.55 -4.79 -26.93
C GLY A 35 2.48 -5.07 -25.89
N GLU A 36 1.45 -4.22 -25.77
CA GLU A 36 0.28 -4.49 -24.93
C GLU A 36 -0.39 -5.83 -25.30
N LYS A 37 -0.82 -6.63 -24.31
CA LYS A 37 -1.63 -7.83 -24.58
C LYS A 37 -3.08 -7.58 -24.22
N ILE A 38 -3.95 -7.82 -25.20
CA ILE A 38 -5.39 -7.60 -25.08
C ILE A 38 -6.10 -8.94 -25.20
N ILE A 39 -7.02 -9.21 -24.26
CA ILE A 39 -7.96 -10.31 -24.35
C ILE A 39 -9.35 -9.72 -24.58
N PHE A 40 -10.08 -10.36 -25.47
CA PHE A 40 -11.46 -10.05 -25.77
C PHE A 40 -12.35 -10.61 -24.66
N LYS A 41 -13.21 -9.79 -24.03
CA LYS A 41 -14.07 -10.24 -22.92
C LYS A 41 -15.05 -11.33 -23.33
N GLU A 42 -15.49 -11.31 -24.60
CA GLU A 42 -16.53 -12.21 -25.12
C GLU A 42 -15.99 -13.24 -26.13
N VAL A 43 -14.70 -13.20 -26.46
CA VAL A 43 -14.10 -14.06 -27.50
C VAL A 43 -13.15 -15.05 -26.83
N LYS A 44 -13.74 -16.14 -26.33
CA LYS A 44 -13.04 -17.42 -26.13
C LYS A 44 -13.57 -18.39 -27.18
N PRO A 45 -13.09 -18.32 -28.42
CA PRO A 45 -13.51 -19.30 -29.39
C PRO A 45 -12.85 -20.63 -29.02
N GLU A 46 -13.67 -21.64 -28.81
CA GLU A 46 -13.20 -23.01 -28.64
C GLU A 46 -12.27 -23.36 -29.80
N GLY A 47 -11.00 -23.69 -29.50
CA GLY A 47 -10.01 -24.09 -30.50
C GLY A 47 -8.93 -23.07 -30.85
N PHE A 48 -8.89 -21.88 -30.24
CA PHE A 48 -7.83 -20.88 -30.47
C PHE A 48 -6.99 -20.63 -29.22
N GLN A 49 -5.67 -20.52 -29.40
CA GLN A 49 -4.75 -20.03 -28.37
C GLN A 49 -4.26 -18.64 -28.77
N VAL A 50 -4.80 -17.59 -28.13
CA VAL A 50 -4.31 -16.22 -28.30
C VAL A 50 -3.02 -16.07 -27.47
N VAL A 51 -1.88 -15.85 -28.12
CA VAL A 51 -0.57 -15.76 -27.44
C VAL A 51 -0.08 -14.31 -27.35
N ASP A 52 -0.41 -13.47 -28.33
CA ASP A 52 -0.01 -12.07 -28.41
C ASP A 52 -1.09 -11.26 -29.13
N THR A 53 -1.22 -9.96 -28.87
CA THR A 53 -2.21 -9.10 -29.52
C THR A 53 -1.67 -7.69 -29.60
N THR A 54 -0.89 -7.38 -30.63
CA THR A 54 -0.41 -6.02 -30.85
C THR A 54 -1.42 -5.23 -31.67
N VAL A 55 -2.09 -4.25 -31.07
CA VAL A 55 -3.05 -3.38 -31.77
C VAL A 55 -2.35 -2.16 -32.36
N PHE A 56 -2.52 -1.98 -33.67
CA PHE A 56 -2.12 -0.77 -34.40
C PHE A 56 -3.37 -0.08 -34.95
N GLU A 57 -3.55 1.21 -34.66
CA GLU A 57 -4.60 2.03 -35.25
C GLU A 57 -4.08 2.73 -36.52
N ASP A 58 -4.77 2.54 -37.64
CA ASP A 58 -4.66 3.41 -38.80
C ASP A 58 -5.65 4.57 -38.63
N LYS A 59 -5.17 5.82 -38.70
CA LYS A 59 -6.02 7.01 -38.59
C LYS A 59 -7.25 6.89 -39.51
N PRO A 60 -8.47 7.18 -39.03
CA PRO A 60 -9.58 7.40 -39.94
C PRO A 60 -9.25 8.59 -40.84
N GLY A 61 -9.56 8.47 -42.14
CA GLY A 61 -9.64 9.62 -43.02
C GLY A 61 -10.59 10.65 -42.41
N THR A 62 -10.37 11.93 -42.72
CA THR A 62 -10.97 13.14 -42.11
C THR A 62 -12.51 13.29 -42.24
N ASP A 63 -13.27 12.21 -42.42
CA ASP A 63 -14.73 12.24 -42.45
C ASP A 63 -15.30 11.91 -41.07
N TYR A 64 -15.85 12.94 -40.44
CA TYR A 64 -16.46 13.01 -39.09
C TYR A 64 -17.71 12.13 -38.88
N ASN A 65 -17.92 11.06 -39.64
CA ASN A 65 -19.23 10.41 -39.70
C ASN A 65 -19.25 8.88 -39.50
N GLU A 66 -18.13 8.25 -39.17
CA GLU A 66 -18.12 6.84 -38.79
C GLU A 66 -17.15 6.61 -37.63
N ASP A 67 -17.68 6.35 -36.42
CA ASP A 67 -16.96 5.93 -35.22
C ASP A 67 -16.39 4.51 -35.40
N LYS A 68 -15.39 4.36 -36.28
CA LYS A 68 -14.74 3.08 -36.58
C LYS A 68 -13.26 3.14 -36.25
N SER A 69 -12.83 2.30 -35.31
CA SER A 69 -11.41 2.10 -35.02
C SER A 69 -10.90 0.87 -35.77
N ARG A 70 -9.75 1.02 -36.44
CA ARG A 70 -9.04 -0.08 -37.10
C ARG A 70 -8.03 -0.69 -36.15
N ALA A 71 -7.93 -2.02 -36.13
CA ALA A 71 -6.93 -2.71 -35.33
C ALA A 71 -6.32 -3.88 -36.09
N THR A 72 -4.99 -3.94 -36.11
CA THR A 72 -4.29 -5.17 -36.50
C THR A 72 -4.09 -6.05 -35.28
N MET A 73 -4.16 -7.38 -35.41
CA MET A 73 -3.80 -8.34 -34.37
C MET A 73 -3.04 -9.51 -34.98
N ARG A 74 -2.09 -10.07 -34.24
CA ARG A 74 -1.42 -11.31 -34.60
C ARG A 74 -2.01 -12.46 -33.79
N LEU A 75 -2.57 -13.48 -34.45
CA LEU A 75 -3.13 -14.66 -33.79
C LEU A 75 -2.31 -15.91 -34.11
N PHE A 76 -2.04 -16.74 -33.10
CA PHE A 76 -1.61 -18.12 -33.35
C PHE A 76 -2.84 -18.95 -33.66
N VAL A 77 -2.81 -19.61 -34.81
CA VAL A 77 -3.90 -20.44 -35.28
C VAL A 77 -3.34 -21.81 -35.61
N ASP A 78 -4.07 -22.87 -35.28
CA ASP A 78 -3.69 -24.22 -35.71
C ASP A 78 -3.41 -24.22 -37.22
N PRO A 79 -2.30 -24.83 -37.70
CA PRO A 79 -1.95 -24.85 -39.12
C PRO A 79 -3.09 -25.33 -40.04
N ASN A 80 -3.96 -26.19 -39.51
CA ASN A 80 -5.09 -26.80 -40.22
C ASN A 80 -6.37 -25.95 -40.22
N THR A 81 -6.42 -24.87 -39.44
CA THR A 81 -7.57 -23.97 -39.42
C THR A 81 -7.63 -23.16 -40.72
N THR A 82 -8.81 -23.11 -41.32
CA THR A 82 -9.09 -22.34 -42.53
C THR A 82 -9.39 -20.88 -42.19
N GLU A 83 -9.05 -19.96 -43.10
CA GLU A 83 -9.41 -18.54 -42.98
C GLU A 83 -10.92 -18.35 -42.73
N GLU A 84 -11.76 -19.13 -43.41
CA GLU A 84 -13.22 -19.09 -43.26
C GLU A 84 -13.67 -19.43 -41.83
N HIS A 85 -13.02 -20.40 -41.17
CA HIS A 85 -13.30 -20.71 -39.77
C HIS A 85 -12.88 -19.58 -38.84
N VAL A 86 -11.72 -18.96 -39.09
CA VAL A 86 -11.25 -17.80 -38.29
C VAL A 86 -12.18 -16.61 -38.46
N ARG A 87 -12.57 -16.27 -39.70
CA ARG A 87 -13.51 -15.19 -39.99
C ARG A 87 -14.86 -15.43 -39.32
N LYS A 88 -15.39 -16.65 -39.40
CA LYS A 88 -16.65 -17.02 -38.75
C LYS A 88 -16.58 -16.83 -37.24
N VAL A 89 -15.52 -17.33 -36.63
CA VAL A 89 -15.28 -17.22 -35.19
C VAL A 89 -15.19 -15.76 -34.73
N LEU A 90 -14.50 -14.91 -35.49
CA LEU A 90 -14.39 -13.49 -35.18
C LEU A 90 -15.71 -12.74 -35.47
N GLN A 91 -16.44 -13.15 -36.50
CA GLN A 91 -17.76 -12.57 -36.81
C GLN A 91 -18.83 -12.94 -35.79
N ASP A 92 -18.83 -14.17 -35.26
CA ASP A 92 -19.69 -14.60 -34.13
C ASP A 92 -19.39 -13.80 -32.84
N ALA A 93 -18.25 -13.13 -32.82
CA ALA A 93 -17.78 -12.23 -31.77
C ALA A 93 -17.99 -10.73 -32.08
N ASP A 94 -18.74 -10.40 -33.14
CA ASP A 94 -18.94 -9.04 -33.67
C ASP A 94 -17.65 -8.32 -34.06
N ILE A 95 -16.64 -9.05 -34.54
CA ILE A 95 -15.37 -8.51 -35.08
C ILE A 95 -15.36 -8.69 -36.59
N GLU A 96 -15.25 -7.57 -37.33
CA GLU A 96 -15.21 -7.61 -38.79
C GLU A 96 -13.77 -7.75 -39.28
N VAL A 97 -13.43 -8.92 -39.84
CA VAL A 97 -12.11 -9.15 -40.42
C VAL A 97 -11.98 -8.43 -41.75
N LEU A 98 -11.20 -7.36 -41.80
CA LEU A 98 -10.93 -6.61 -43.02
C LEU A 98 -9.91 -7.32 -43.92
N ASN A 99 -8.83 -7.79 -43.30
CA ASN A 99 -7.72 -8.40 -44.01
C ASN A 99 -7.17 -9.59 -43.20
N TYR A 100 -6.87 -10.68 -43.89
CA TYR A 100 -6.35 -11.90 -43.30
C TYR A 100 -5.09 -12.29 -44.07
N GLU A 101 -3.96 -12.37 -43.38
CA GLU A 101 -2.70 -12.79 -43.96
C GLU A 101 -2.13 -13.96 -43.15
N LYS A 102 -2.13 -15.15 -43.74
CA LYS A 102 -1.49 -16.31 -43.13
C LYS A 102 0.02 -16.22 -43.33
N ILE A 103 0.77 -15.98 -42.26
CA ILE A 103 2.23 -15.91 -42.33
C ILE A 103 2.84 -17.22 -41.83
N SER A 104 3.50 -17.94 -42.73
CA SER A 104 4.30 -19.10 -42.36
C SER A 104 5.69 -18.65 -41.91
N THR A 105 5.81 -18.05 -40.73
CA THR A 105 7.12 -17.79 -40.11
C THR A 105 7.38 -18.81 -39.02
N VAL A 106 8.48 -19.56 -39.17
CA VAL A 106 9.07 -20.33 -38.08
C VAL A 106 9.84 -19.34 -37.24
N ASP A 107 9.24 -18.84 -36.16
CA ASP A 107 9.95 -18.00 -35.18
C ASP A 107 10.69 -18.93 -34.21
N GLU A 108 11.93 -18.58 -33.84
CA GLU A 108 12.82 -19.40 -32.99
C GLU A 108 12.29 -19.46 -31.53
N GLY A 109 11.22 -20.22 -31.32
CA GLY A 109 10.60 -20.41 -30.01
C GLY A 109 9.19 -20.99 -30.04
N HIS A 110 8.47 -20.87 -31.17
CA HIS A 110 7.06 -21.31 -31.27
C HIS A 110 6.80 -22.09 -32.58
N PRO A 111 6.60 -23.42 -32.53
CA PRO A 111 6.49 -24.26 -33.73
C PRO A 111 5.14 -24.19 -34.47
N ASN A 112 4.25 -23.26 -34.13
CA ASN A 112 2.90 -23.16 -34.71
C ASN A 112 2.77 -21.97 -35.68
N VAL A 113 1.99 -22.17 -36.75
CA VAL A 113 1.73 -21.17 -37.80
C VAL A 113 1.10 -19.90 -37.18
N SER A 114 1.65 -18.74 -37.53
CA SER A 114 1.19 -17.43 -37.05
C SER A 114 0.35 -16.74 -38.13
N ALA A 115 -0.95 -16.53 -37.93
CA ALA A 115 -1.74 -15.70 -38.85
C ALA A 115 -1.72 -14.25 -38.37
N PHE A 116 -1.42 -13.31 -39.26
CA PHE A 116 -1.72 -11.90 -39.03
C PHE A 116 -3.14 -11.62 -39.51
N ILE A 117 -3.92 -10.96 -38.68
CA ILE A 117 -5.32 -10.68 -38.95
C ILE A 117 -5.58 -9.22 -38.61
N GLN A 118 -5.92 -8.44 -39.62
CA GLN A 118 -6.34 -7.06 -39.46
C GLN A 118 -7.86 -7.00 -39.50
N PHE A 119 -8.45 -6.38 -38.50
CA PHE A 119 -9.90 -6.24 -38.37
C PHE A 119 -10.29 -4.82 -38.00
N GLU A 120 -11.52 -4.46 -38.34
CA GLU A 120 -12.18 -3.28 -37.81
C GLU A 120 -13.02 -3.69 -36.62
N PHE A 121 -13.07 -2.82 -35.62
CA PHE A 121 -14.04 -2.96 -34.57
C PHE A 121 -14.76 -1.66 -34.26
N TYR A 122 -15.94 -1.84 -33.68
CA TYR A 122 -16.93 -0.79 -33.51
C TYR A 122 -17.19 -0.46 -32.04
N ASP A 123 -16.74 -1.28 -31.07
CA ASP A 123 -16.99 -1.06 -29.64
C ASP A 123 -15.84 -1.52 -28.73
N MET A 124 -15.13 -0.54 -28.16
CA MET A 124 -14.00 -0.75 -27.23
C MET A 124 -14.40 -1.41 -25.89
N LYS A 125 -15.69 -1.40 -25.51
CA LYS A 125 -16.16 -2.00 -24.24
C LYS A 125 -16.05 -3.52 -24.21
N LYS A 126 -15.91 -4.16 -25.39
CA LYS A 126 -15.78 -5.62 -25.56
C LYS A 126 -14.37 -6.17 -25.30
N TYR A 127 -13.38 -5.30 -25.05
CA TYR A 127 -11.98 -5.71 -24.83
C TYR A 127 -11.53 -5.49 -23.38
N LYS A 128 -10.50 -6.23 -22.98
CA LYS A 128 -9.77 -6.02 -21.74
C LYS A 128 -8.27 -6.15 -22.02
N VAL A 129 -7.51 -5.08 -21.79
CA VAL A 129 -6.06 -5.19 -21.68
C VAL A 129 -5.76 -6.00 -20.42
N VAL A 130 -4.97 -7.07 -20.56
CA VAL A 130 -4.64 -7.97 -19.43
C VAL A 130 -3.18 -7.88 -19.02
N GLU A 131 -2.31 -7.44 -19.91
CA GLU A 131 -0.91 -7.15 -19.61
C GLU A 131 -0.50 -5.87 -20.33
N SER A 132 0.18 -4.99 -19.60
CA SER A 132 0.71 -3.74 -20.14
C SER A 132 2.21 -3.66 -19.85
N PRO A 133 3.07 -4.07 -20.81
CA PRO A 133 4.52 -3.97 -20.64
C PRO A 133 4.99 -2.54 -20.37
N PHE A 134 4.25 -1.54 -20.87
CA PHE A 134 4.50 -0.15 -20.54
C PHE A 134 4.27 0.14 -19.07
N LEU A 135 3.08 -0.21 -18.54
CA LEU A 135 2.76 0.00 -17.13
C LEU A 135 3.75 -0.78 -16.26
N ASP A 136 4.07 -2.01 -16.63
CA ASP A 136 5.10 -2.81 -15.96
C ASP A 136 6.45 -2.11 -15.97
N MET A 137 6.88 -1.53 -17.10
CA MET A 137 8.14 -0.79 -17.19
C MET A 137 8.13 0.47 -16.33
N PHE A 138 7.03 1.23 -16.33
CA PHE A 138 6.84 2.41 -15.47
C PHE A 138 6.94 2.02 -13.99
N TRP A 139 6.15 1.02 -13.55
CA TRP A 139 6.19 0.52 -12.18
C TRP A 139 7.58 0.00 -11.81
N ASN A 140 8.22 -0.78 -12.67
CA ASN A 140 9.56 -1.32 -12.43
C ASN A 140 10.62 -0.22 -12.32
N LYS A 141 10.56 0.81 -13.18
CA LYS A 141 11.45 1.97 -13.15
C LYS A 141 11.34 2.69 -11.81
N HIS A 142 10.13 3.02 -11.37
CA HIS A 142 9.93 3.72 -10.10
C HIS A 142 10.26 2.83 -8.89
N MET A 143 9.84 1.57 -8.91
CA MET A 143 10.15 0.59 -7.86
C MET A 143 11.64 0.28 -7.73
N GLY A 144 12.43 0.50 -8.78
CA GLY A 144 13.88 0.37 -8.75
C GLY A 144 14.59 1.47 -7.95
N ASN A 145 13.90 2.57 -7.64
CA ASN A 145 14.47 3.69 -6.89
C ASN A 145 14.14 3.62 -5.40
N VAL A 146 15.05 4.13 -4.58
CA VAL A 146 14.77 4.32 -3.15
C VAL A 146 13.71 5.42 -3.00
N ILE A 147 12.66 5.15 -2.22
CA ILE A 147 11.63 6.14 -1.93
C ILE A 147 12.24 7.36 -1.22
N THR A 148 11.89 8.56 -1.67
CA THR A 148 12.29 9.83 -1.03
C THR A 148 11.09 10.67 -0.61
N GLU A 149 9.97 10.54 -1.31
CA GLU A 149 8.80 11.37 -1.10
C GLU A 149 8.13 11.09 0.24
N GLY A 150 7.93 12.14 1.05
CA GLY A 150 7.18 12.06 2.31
C GLY A 150 7.83 11.23 3.41
N VAL A 151 8.97 10.58 3.17
CA VAL A 151 9.61 9.67 4.13
C VAL A 151 10.87 10.27 4.73
N CYS A 152 11.24 9.77 5.91
CA CYS A 152 12.56 9.97 6.48
C CYS A 152 13.16 8.62 6.88
N TYR A 153 14.48 8.50 6.83
CA TYR A 153 15.19 7.30 7.27
C TYR A 153 16.63 7.60 7.66
N SER A 154 17.18 6.76 8.52
CA SER A 154 18.56 6.85 9.00
C SER A 154 19.07 5.49 9.45
N ASN A 155 20.38 5.23 9.38
CA ASN A 155 21.00 4.00 9.88
C ASN A 155 21.96 4.23 11.07
N SER A 156 22.08 5.47 11.53
CA SER A 156 23.18 5.86 12.43
C SER A 156 22.72 6.47 13.76
N LYS A 157 21.41 6.63 13.95
CA LYS A 157 20.86 7.49 15.01
C LYS A 157 20.46 6.73 16.27
N VAL A 158 20.20 5.44 16.16
CA VAL A 158 19.94 4.60 17.34
C VAL A 158 21.29 4.18 17.92
N PRO A 159 21.63 4.58 19.15
CA PRO A 159 22.90 4.19 19.77
C PRO A 159 23.03 2.68 19.96
N ASP A 160 24.24 2.13 19.81
CA ASP A 160 24.49 0.69 19.96
C ASP A 160 24.03 0.15 21.32
N ASN A 161 24.26 0.89 22.40
CA ASN A 161 23.83 0.48 23.74
C ASN A 161 22.30 0.42 23.87
N LEU A 162 21.56 1.30 23.17
CA LEU A 162 20.10 1.23 23.12
C LEU A 162 19.63 0.05 22.27
N ARG A 163 20.26 -0.20 21.11
CA ARG A 163 19.96 -1.38 20.28
C ARG A 163 20.17 -2.67 21.06
N ASP A 164 21.30 -2.81 21.75
CA ASP A 164 21.63 -4.02 22.50
C ASP A 164 20.70 -4.21 23.72
N SER A 165 20.32 -3.12 24.39
CA SER A 165 19.31 -3.16 25.46
C SER A 165 17.93 -3.61 24.93
N LEU A 166 17.47 -3.03 23.82
CA LEU A 166 16.22 -3.43 23.15
C LEU A 166 16.24 -4.91 22.77
N ARG A 167 17.33 -5.40 22.17
CA ARG A 167 17.48 -6.82 21.82
C ARG A 167 17.28 -7.73 23.03
N ASN A 168 18.03 -7.46 24.10
CA ASN A 168 17.98 -8.26 25.33
C ASN A 168 16.60 -8.23 25.98
N ASN A 169 15.95 -7.07 26.03
CA ASN A 169 14.62 -6.92 26.60
C ASN A 169 13.52 -7.57 25.76
N ILE A 170 13.64 -7.54 24.43
CA ILE A 170 12.73 -8.26 23.52
C ILE A 170 12.94 -9.78 23.64
N ASP A 171 14.18 -10.26 23.77
CA ASP A 171 14.45 -11.68 24.01
C ASP A 171 13.88 -12.15 25.35
N LYS A 172 14.03 -11.34 26.40
CA LYS A 172 13.40 -11.59 27.70
C LYS A 172 11.87 -11.67 27.58
N LEU A 173 11.24 -10.70 26.89
CA LEU A 173 9.81 -10.71 26.59
C LEU A 173 9.41 -12.00 25.86
N ALA A 174 10.10 -12.33 24.78
CA ALA A 174 9.87 -13.51 23.96
C ALA A 174 10.02 -14.83 24.73
N ASN A 175 10.93 -14.92 25.71
CA ASN A 175 11.11 -16.12 26.54
C ASN A 175 10.07 -16.24 27.66
N GLU A 176 9.50 -15.12 28.11
CA GLU A 176 8.62 -15.08 29.28
C GLU A 176 7.13 -14.93 28.95
N THR A 177 6.76 -14.81 27.68
CA THR A 177 5.36 -14.76 27.20
C THR A 177 4.98 -15.98 26.38
N GLU A 178 3.68 -16.28 26.31
CA GLU A 178 3.15 -17.33 25.44
C GLU A 178 3.55 -17.06 23.98
N ILE A 179 3.81 -18.13 23.22
CA ILE A 179 4.04 -18.03 21.78
C ILE A 179 2.71 -17.65 21.11
N ASP A 180 2.74 -16.57 20.35
CA ASP A 180 1.62 -16.10 19.57
C ASP A 180 2.08 -15.82 18.14
N PHE A 181 1.70 -16.72 17.23
CA PHE A 181 1.96 -16.52 15.81
C PHE A 181 0.83 -15.69 15.20
N HIS A 182 1.21 -14.77 14.32
CA HIS A 182 0.28 -13.99 13.56
C HIS A 182 -0.60 -14.93 12.72
N PRO A 183 -1.94 -14.76 12.71
CA PRO A 183 -2.79 -15.67 11.98
C PRO A 183 -2.46 -15.68 10.48
N ASN A 184 -2.61 -16.83 9.83
CA ASN A 184 -2.29 -17.04 8.41
C ASN A 184 -0.81 -16.84 8.01
N SER A 185 0.11 -16.66 8.97
CA SER A 185 1.54 -16.50 8.68
C SER A 185 2.33 -17.81 8.52
N ASN A 186 1.70 -18.97 8.73
CA ASN A 186 2.37 -20.28 8.77
C ASN A 186 3.57 -20.31 9.74
N ASP A 187 3.34 -19.80 10.96
CA ASP A 187 4.33 -19.69 12.05
C ASP A 187 5.59 -18.87 11.70
N VAL A 188 5.54 -18.07 10.63
CA VAL A 188 6.64 -17.19 10.22
C VAL A 188 6.71 -15.95 11.09
N VAL A 189 5.57 -15.35 11.40
CA VAL A 189 5.50 -14.06 12.09
C VAL A 189 5.06 -14.31 13.52
N ARG A 190 5.93 -13.99 14.47
CA ARG A 190 5.63 -14.03 15.89
C ARG A 190 5.29 -12.63 16.38
N ASP A 191 4.08 -12.52 16.92
CA ASP A 191 3.56 -11.31 17.54
C ASP A 191 4.01 -11.27 19.01
N LEU A 192 4.96 -10.37 19.35
CA LEU A 192 5.41 -10.16 20.72
C LEU A 192 4.58 -9.08 21.41
N VAL A 193 4.41 -7.95 20.72
CA VAL A 193 3.47 -6.88 21.07
C VAL A 193 2.64 -6.61 19.83
N HIS A 194 1.34 -6.85 19.88
CA HIS A 194 0.48 -6.67 18.71
C HIS A 194 -0.83 -5.97 19.07
N PRO A 195 -1.25 -4.95 18.31
CA PRO A 195 -2.36 -4.10 18.69
C PRO A 195 -3.74 -4.76 18.58
N ALA A 196 -3.95 -5.77 17.73
CA ALA A 196 -5.22 -6.50 17.72
C ALA A 196 -5.41 -7.42 18.92
N LEU A 197 -4.34 -7.94 19.53
CA LEU A 197 -4.49 -8.77 20.72
C LEU A 197 -4.83 -7.86 21.90
N TYR A 198 -5.95 -8.14 22.58
CA TYR A 198 -6.49 -7.28 23.65
C TYR A 198 -6.84 -5.85 23.19
N SER A 199 -7.26 -5.68 21.93
CA SER A 199 -7.89 -4.44 21.44
C SER A 199 -9.15 -4.05 22.23
N TYR A 200 -9.56 -2.79 22.14
CA TYR A 200 -10.85 -2.36 22.66
C TYR A 200 -11.98 -3.03 21.86
N ILE A 201 -13.01 -3.48 22.57
CA ILE A 201 -14.20 -4.11 21.99
C ILE A 201 -15.43 -3.45 22.61
N LYS A 202 -16.23 -2.79 21.79
CA LYS A 202 -17.46 -2.12 22.24
C LYS A 202 -18.39 -3.10 22.97
N GLY A 203 -18.77 -2.74 24.20
CA GLY A 203 -19.65 -3.55 25.06
C GLY A 203 -18.96 -4.71 25.78
N VAL A 204 -17.66 -4.94 25.57
CA VAL A 204 -16.90 -6.01 26.25
C VAL A 204 -15.76 -5.43 27.09
N SER A 205 -14.98 -4.49 26.54
CA SER A 205 -13.86 -3.88 27.26
C SER A 205 -14.34 -3.01 28.42
N LYS A 206 -13.66 -3.11 29.56
CA LYS A 206 -13.96 -2.33 30.76
C LYS A 206 -13.22 -0.99 30.73
N LEU A 207 -13.97 0.09 30.87
CA LEU A 207 -13.45 1.45 30.98
C LEU A 207 -13.13 1.78 32.43
N LYS A 208 -11.96 2.37 32.71
CA LYS A 208 -11.54 2.84 34.04
C LYS A 208 -12.40 4.01 34.52
N LYS A 209 -12.76 4.89 33.58
CA LYS A 209 -13.64 6.05 33.75
C LYS A 209 -14.49 6.23 32.50
N LEU A 210 -15.56 7.03 32.58
CA LEU A 210 -16.24 7.47 31.36
C LEU A 210 -15.21 8.18 30.47
N PRO A 211 -15.08 7.77 29.20
CA PRO A 211 -14.07 8.34 28.33
C PRO A 211 -14.49 9.76 27.97
N ASP A 212 -13.52 10.67 27.95
CA ASP A 212 -13.72 12.06 27.52
C ASP A 212 -13.88 12.15 25.98
N VAL A 213 -13.72 11.00 25.30
CA VAL A 213 -13.81 10.79 23.86
C VAL A 213 -14.86 9.71 23.58
N ASP A 214 -15.60 9.86 22.49
CA ASP A 214 -16.64 8.91 22.15
C ASP A 214 -16.05 7.56 21.70
N PRO A 215 -16.68 6.43 22.06
CA PRO A 215 -16.26 5.14 21.55
C PRO A 215 -16.46 5.03 20.04
N PRO A 216 -15.72 4.13 19.37
CA PRO A 216 -15.97 3.75 17.98
C PRO A 216 -17.46 3.46 17.74
N THR A 217 -17.97 3.75 16.54
CA THR A 217 -19.37 3.53 16.13
C THR A 217 -20.40 4.28 16.98
N SER A 218 -20.02 5.43 17.58
CA SER A 218 -20.99 6.33 18.22
C SER A 218 -21.78 7.10 17.16
N LYS A 219 -22.96 7.63 17.52
CA LYS A 219 -23.73 8.46 16.57
C LYS A 219 -22.94 9.71 16.17
N LYS A 220 -22.20 10.29 17.12
CA LYS A 220 -21.38 11.48 16.91
C LYS A 220 -20.17 11.20 16.03
N SER A 221 -19.53 10.04 16.16
CA SER A 221 -18.40 9.66 15.28
C SER A 221 -18.81 9.51 13.81
N LYS A 222 -20.10 9.27 13.53
CA LYS A 222 -20.63 9.26 12.15
C LYS A 222 -20.97 10.64 11.61
N GLU A 223 -21.17 11.62 12.49
CA GLU A 223 -21.50 13.01 12.13
C GLU A 223 -20.23 13.86 11.91
N GLU A 224 -19.06 13.40 12.37
CA GLU A 224 -17.82 14.20 12.39
C GLU A 224 -17.07 14.28 11.05
N SER A 225 -17.30 13.37 10.09
CA SER A 225 -16.87 13.47 8.68
C SER A 225 -17.21 12.16 7.93
N GLU A 226 -17.65 12.25 6.67
CA GLU A 226 -17.80 11.07 5.79
C GLU A 226 -16.45 10.52 5.31
N LYS A 227 -15.35 11.24 5.56
CA LYS A 227 -13.99 10.93 5.10
C LYS A 227 -12.97 11.00 6.24
N ASP A 228 -11.89 10.23 6.12
CA ASP A 228 -10.76 10.27 7.07
C ASP A 228 -9.74 11.36 6.72
N PHE A 229 -8.65 11.46 7.50
CA PHE A 229 -7.60 12.47 7.31
C PHE A 229 -6.98 12.46 5.90
N TRP A 230 -7.01 11.30 5.22
CA TRP A 230 -6.44 11.12 3.88
C TRP A 230 -7.49 11.23 2.77
N GLY A 231 -8.70 11.70 3.09
CA GLY A 231 -9.80 11.82 2.14
C GLY A 231 -10.43 10.48 1.74
N ARG A 232 -10.11 9.37 2.44
CA ARG A 232 -10.70 8.06 2.18
C ARG A 232 -12.09 7.98 2.82
N PRO A 233 -13.05 7.19 2.28
CA PRO A 233 -14.32 6.95 2.96
C PRO A 233 -14.09 6.54 4.41
N TYR A 234 -14.82 7.17 5.34
CA TYR A 234 -14.62 6.93 6.76
C TYR A 234 -15.14 5.55 7.14
N GLU A 235 -14.25 4.71 7.64
CA GLU A 235 -14.57 3.36 8.13
C GLU A 235 -14.47 3.30 9.66
N ASP A 236 -15.47 2.68 10.29
CA ASP A 236 -15.46 2.40 11.72
C ASP A 236 -15.64 0.90 12.01
N SER A 237 -15.28 0.52 13.24
CA SER A 237 -15.43 -0.85 13.73
C SER A 237 -15.84 -0.85 15.20
N LYS A 238 -16.47 -1.93 15.65
CA LYS A 238 -16.66 -2.17 17.09
C LYS A 238 -15.35 -2.45 17.82
N PHE A 239 -14.29 -2.78 17.08
CA PHE A 239 -12.95 -2.99 17.57
C PHE A 239 -12.11 -1.73 17.41
N GLN A 240 -11.16 -1.47 18.31
CA GLN A 240 -10.18 -0.40 18.12
C GLN A 240 -8.85 -0.80 18.76
N TRP A 241 -7.76 -0.63 18.02
CA TRP A 241 -6.43 -0.66 18.60
C TRP A 241 -6.29 0.45 19.66
N LEU A 242 -5.62 0.10 20.76
CA LEU A 242 -5.47 1.01 21.90
C LEU A 242 -4.11 1.71 21.80
N PRO A 243 -4.06 3.00 21.43
CA PRO A 243 -2.84 3.78 21.60
C PRO A 243 -2.53 3.95 23.08
N THR A 244 -1.26 4.15 23.36
CA THR A 244 -0.75 4.56 24.66
C THR A 244 -0.33 6.02 24.59
N PRO A 245 -0.72 6.85 25.58
CA PRO A 245 -0.25 8.23 25.64
C PRO A 245 1.24 8.30 26.01
N PHE A 246 2.04 8.87 25.12
CA PHE A 246 3.47 9.16 25.31
C PHE A 246 3.60 10.65 25.60
N HIS A 247 4.15 11.00 26.77
CA HIS A 247 4.35 12.39 27.14
C HIS A 247 5.74 12.84 26.71
N VAL A 248 5.80 13.92 25.92
CA VAL A 248 7.03 14.56 25.47
C VAL A 248 7.18 15.88 26.21
N SER A 249 8.27 16.04 26.96
CA SER A 249 8.58 17.28 27.68
C SER A 249 9.16 18.36 26.76
N GLU A 250 9.33 19.57 27.30
CA GLU A 250 9.94 20.72 26.62
C GLU A 250 11.34 20.42 26.05
N ASP A 251 12.15 19.61 26.75
CA ASP A 251 13.48 19.19 26.30
C ASP A 251 13.45 18.00 25.33
N GLY A 252 12.26 17.52 24.96
CA GLY A 252 12.06 16.42 24.02
C GLY A 252 12.21 15.03 24.63
N LYS A 253 12.19 14.91 25.96
CA LYS A 253 12.24 13.60 26.65
C LYS A 253 10.88 12.93 26.66
N CYS A 254 10.89 11.63 26.41
CA CYS A 254 9.67 10.82 26.36
C CYS A 254 9.44 10.13 27.71
N SER A 255 8.19 10.06 28.16
CA SER A 255 7.79 9.23 29.28
C SER A 255 6.44 8.54 29.02
N ILE A 256 6.35 7.26 29.34
CA ILE A 256 5.20 6.40 29.10
C ILE A 256 4.64 5.99 30.45
N LYS A 257 3.59 6.69 30.91
CA LYS A 257 2.99 6.44 32.24
C LYS A 257 2.00 5.28 32.23
N GLU A 258 1.12 5.25 31.23
CA GLU A 258 0.13 4.19 31.04
C GLU A 258 0.77 2.91 30.48
N TYR A 259 0.02 1.81 30.49
CA TYR A 259 0.50 0.57 29.89
C TYR A 259 0.45 0.62 28.35
N ILE A 260 1.31 -0.15 27.70
CA ILE A 260 1.29 -0.50 26.29
C ILE A 260 0.45 -1.75 26.11
N ASN A 261 -0.49 -1.73 25.17
CA ASN A 261 -1.33 -2.89 24.91
C ASN A 261 -0.47 -4.12 24.61
N ASN A 262 -0.82 -5.27 25.17
CA ASN A 262 -0.03 -6.50 25.12
C ASN A 262 1.36 -6.48 25.77
N LEU A 263 1.75 -5.43 26.54
CA LEU A 263 3.05 -5.37 27.21
C LEU A 263 2.90 -4.99 28.70
N ASP A 264 3.20 -5.94 29.59
CA ASP A 264 3.10 -5.75 31.04
C ASP A 264 4.25 -4.85 31.56
N LYS A 265 3.90 -3.68 32.09
CA LYS A 265 4.86 -2.69 32.58
C LYS A 265 5.57 -3.10 33.85
N ASP A 266 4.88 -3.80 34.75
CA ASP A 266 5.46 -4.22 36.03
C ASP A 266 6.45 -5.36 35.82
N LYS A 267 6.20 -6.20 34.81
CA LYS A 267 7.08 -7.31 34.43
C LYS A 267 8.26 -6.87 33.55
N PHE A 268 8.06 -5.89 32.66
CA PHE A 268 9.07 -5.44 31.70
C PHE A 268 9.34 -3.93 31.76
N PRO A 269 9.70 -3.35 32.93
CA PRO A 269 9.90 -1.91 33.07
C PRO A 269 11.06 -1.39 32.20
N GLU A 270 12.15 -2.15 32.11
CA GLU A 270 13.33 -1.82 31.30
C GLU A 270 12.99 -1.69 29.80
N MET A 271 11.99 -2.44 29.34
CA MET A 271 11.49 -2.35 27.96
C MET A 271 10.79 -1.00 27.71
N TYR A 272 10.08 -0.46 28.70
CA TYR A 272 9.47 0.87 28.57
C TYR A 272 10.54 1.96 28.49
N ASP A 273 11.57 1.89 29.33
CA ASP A 273 12.69 2.84 29.31
C ASP A 273 13.39 2.86 27.93
N ASP A 274 13.51 1.68 27.29
CA ASP A 274 14.11 1.57 25.97
C ASP A 274 13.18 2.08 24.85
N LEU A 275 11.87 1.81 24.95
CA LEU A 275 10.88 2.34 24.00
C LEU A 275 10.75 3.87 24.09
N GLU A 276 10.86 4.44 25.29
CA GLU A 276 10.93 5.89 25.51
C GLU A 276 12.12 6.50 24.75
N LYS A 277 13.34 5.97 24.99
CA LYS A 277 14.55 6.45 24.33
C LYS A 277 14.51 6.24 22.81
N LEU A 278 13.95 5.13 22.35
CA LEU A 278 13.77 4.89 20.92
C LEU A 278 12.81 5.92 20.32
N PHE A 279 11.70 6.21 20.99
CA PHE A 279 10.75 7.21 20.51
C PHE A 279 11.36 8.63 20.47
N GLU A 280 12.24 8.98 21.43
CA GLU A 280 13.01 10.24 21.37
C GLU A 280 13.84 10.36 20.09
N VAL A 281 14.45 9.26 19.63
CA VAL A 281 15.19 9.22 18.35
C VAL A 281 14.25 9.46 17.16
N PHE A 282 13.02 8.94 17.22
CA PHE A 282 12.04 9.04 16.15
C PHE A 282 11.36 10.42 16.08
N LEU A 283 11.28 11.12 17.22
CA LEU A 283 10.53 12.37 17.37
C LEU A 283 10.78 13.40 16.25
N PRO A 284 12.04 13.81 15.93
CA PRO A 284 12.28 14.80 14.86
C PRO A 284 11.81 14.32 13.48
N TYR A 285 11.88 13.01 13.21
CA TYR A 285 11.42 12.43 11.95
C TYR A 285 9.89 12.39 11.86
N PHE A 286 9.20 12.11 12.97
CA PHE A 286 7.75 12.27 13.03
C PHE A 286 7.32 13.72 12.84
N GLU A 287 8.03 14.70 13.41
CA GLU A 287 7.75 16.13 13.18
C GLU A 287 7.83 16.47 11.68
N GLU A 288 8.87 15.99 11.00
CA GLU A 288 9.11 16.23 9.57
C GLU A 288 8.07 15.54 8.66
N VAL A 289 7.73 14.29 8.96
CA VAL A 289 6.71 13.54 8.20
C VAL A 289 5.30 14.07 8.49
N TRP A 290 5.03 14.57 9.69
CA TRP A 290 3.77 15.25 9.99
C TRP A 290 3.63 16.56 9.23
N ALA A 291 4.72 17.34 9.17
CA ALA A 291 4.75 18.57 8.39
C ALA A 291 4.48 18.30 6.90
N TYR A 292 5.02 17.22 6.34
CA TYR A 292 4.64 16.74 5.00
C TYR A 292 3.17 16.34 4.94
N SER A 293 2.69 15.54 5.89
CA SER A 293 1.33 14.99 5.90
C SER A 293 0.26 16.09 5.88
N LYS A 294 0.52 17.21 6.56
CA LYS A 294 -0.35 18.40 6.57
C LYS A 294 -0.45 19.15 5.25
N THR A 295 0.46 18.90 4.32
CA THR A 295 0.42 19.51 2.98
C THR A 295 -0.28 18.63 1.95
N MET A 296 -0.74 17.44 2.36
CA MET A 296 -1.35 16.47 1.46
C MET A 296 -2.85 16.74 1.29
N GLU A 297 -3.26 17.00 0.05
CA GLU A 297 -4.67 17.11 -0.33
C GLU A 297 -4.98 16.08 -1.41
N PHE A 298 -5.86 15.14 -1.08
CA PHE A 298 -6.31 14.09 -2.00
C PHE A 298 -7.65 14.48 -2.61
N TRP A 299 -7.82 14.16 -3.90
CA TRP A 299 -9.05 14.45 -4.64
C TRP A 299 -10.27 13.73 -4.05
N GLN A 300 -11.42 14.37 -4.14
CA GLN A 300 -12.69 13.91 -3.58
C GLN A 300 -13.75 13.83 -4.69
N GLU A 301 -14.56 12.76 -4.73
CA GLU A 301 -15.60 12.59 -5.77
C GLU A 301 -16.62 13.73 -5.82
N ASP A 302 -16.85 14.40 -4.69
CA ASP A 302 -17.76 15.55 -4.56
C ASP A 302 -17.04 16.91 -4.62
N SER A 303 -15.73 16.96 -4.90
CA SER A 303 -15.08 18.27 -5.08
C SER A 303 -15.54 18.83 -6.42
N ASP A 304 -16.33 19.91 -6.37
CA ASP A 304 -16.83 20.65 -7.53
C ASP A 304 -15.77 20.75 -8.63
N GLU A 305 -16.16 20.46 -9.87
CA GLU A 305 -15.32 20.32 -11.07
C GLU A 305 -14.49 21.58 -11.45
N ASP A 306 -14.53 22.63 -10.63
CA ASP A 306 -13.91 23.94 -10.84
C ASP A 306 -12.55 24.08 -10.11
N VAL A 307 -11.65 23.10 -10.27
CA VAL A 307 -10.25 23.29 -9.84
C VAL A 307 -9.60 24.32 -10.77
N ASN A 308 -9.45 25.54 -10.26
CA ASN A 308 -9.01 26.71 -11.02
C ASN A 308 -7.54 26.55 -11.45
N PHE A 309 -7.32 26.15 -12.71
CA PHE A 309 -6.00 26.04 -13.35
C PHE A 309 -5.39 27.43 -13.53
N SER A 310 -4.64 27.91 -12.53
CA SER A 310 -3.62 28.95 -12.78
C SER A 310 -2.25 28.27 -12.80
N SER A 311 -1.73 28.12 -14.01
CA SER A 311 -0.63 27.22 -14.39
C SER A 311 0.78 27.67 -14.00
N GLU A 312 0.96 28.48 -12.95
CA GLU A 312 2.32 28.90 -12.51
C GLU A 312 2.49 29.02 -10.97
N GLU A 313 1.44 28.91 -10.15
CA GLU A 313 1.55 29.07 -8.69
C GLU A 313 1.51 27.74 -7.88
N SER A 314 1.22 26.60 -8.51
CA SER A 314 0.69 25.38 -7.87
C SER A 314 1.70 24.40 -7.24
N PHE A 315 2.92 24.82 -6.88
CA PHE A 315 3.88 23.92 -6.19
C PHE A 315 4.65 24.60 -5.05
N LYS A 316 4.11 25.66 -4.45
CA LYS A 316 4.69 26.23 -3.22
C LYS A 316 4.23 25.43 -2.01
N PHE A 317 4.71 24.20 -1.90
CA PHE A 317 4.57 23.47 -0.65
C PHE A 317 5.51 24.09 0.39
N SER A 318 4.94 24.77 1.37
CA SER A 318 5.66 25.14 2.58
C SER A 318 5.32 24.15 3.68
N LYS A 319 6.32 23.46 4.23
CA LYS A 319 6.10 22.64 5.42
C LYS A 319 5.84 23.55 6.61
N PRO A 320 4.76 23.33 7.38
CA PRO A 320 4.61 24.00 8.66
C PRO A 320 5.74 23.59 9.60
N ASP A 321 6.18 24.49 10.47
CA ASP A 321 7.07 24.12 11.56
C ASP A 321 6.26 23.32 12.60
N VAL A 322 6.60 22.05 12.76
CA VAL A 322 5.94 21.12 13.68
C VAL A 322 6.87 20.86 14.84
N LYS A 323 6.33 21.01 16.05
CA LYS A 323 6.97 20.58 17.29
C LYS A 323 6.00 19.79 18.14
N PHE A 324 6.43 18.63 18.61
CA PHE A 324 5.65 17.78 19.51
C PHE A 324 6.08 17.87 20.98
N ARG A 325 6.95 18.83 21.31
CA ARG A 325 7.34 19.13 22.69
C ARG A 325 6.15 19.65 23.49
N ASP A 326 6.16 19.36 24.79
CA ASP A 326 5.08 19.68 25.74
C ASP A 326 3.70 19.14 25.35
N GLN A 327 3.69 18.00 24.65
CA GLN A 327 2.47 17.35 24.21
C GLN A 327 2.39 15.92 24.72
N GLU A 328 1.19 15.39 24.62
CA GLU A 328 0.93 13.98 24.82
C GLU A 328 0.42 13.39 23.51
N LEU A 329 1.16 12.40 23.02
CA LEU A 329 0.96 11.80 21.70
C LEU A 329 0.40 10.40 21.87
N GLN A 330 -0.58 10.04 21.06
CA GLN A 330 -1.16 8.69 21.09
C GLN A 330 -0.39 7.78 20.14
N VAL A 331 0.31 6.78 20.70
CA VAL A 331 1.19 5.88 19.94
C VAL A 331 0.79 4.43 20.18
N ILE A 332 0.58 3.67 19.11
CA ILE A 332 0.37 2.23 19.18
C ILE A 332 1.71 1.56 18.90
N THR A 333 2.17 0.72 19.83
CA THR A 333 3.44 -0.01 19.69
C THR A 333 3.18 -1.43 19.18
N LYS A 334 4.00 -1.88 18.23
CA LYS A 334 4.03 -3.26 17.75
C LYS A 334 5.48 -3.76 17.72
N ILE A 335 5.68 -5.02 18.10
CA ILE A 335 6.98 -5.69 18.10
C ILE A 335 6.78 -7.08 17.55
N VAL A 336 7.52 -7.40 16.50
CA VAL A 336 7.37 -8.65 15.75
C VAL A 336 8.71 -9.25 15.37
N ASP A 337 8.76 -10.58 15.41
CA ASP A 337 9.85 -11.38 14.88
C ASP A 337 9.37 -12.17 13.68
N TYR A 338 10.12 -12.12 12.58
CA TYR A 338 9.95 -13.02 11.46
C TYR A 338 11.02 -14.10 11.55
N THR A 339 10.63 -15.37 11.51
CA THR A 339 11.57 -16.51 11.46
C THR A 339 11.23 -17.39 10.28
N LEU A 340 12.15 -17.52 9.33
CA LEU A 340 11.99 -18.37 8.16
C LEU A 340 12.88 -19.61 8.32
N GLN A 341 12.28 -20.79 8.16
CA GLN A 341 13.03 -22.03 8.07
C GLN A 341 13.87 -22.08 6.77
N PRO A 342 14.90 -22.94 6.69
CA PRO A 342 15.70 -23.10 5.47
C PRO A 342 14.87 -23.22 4.19
N GLY A 343 15.13 -22.37 3.19
CA GLY A 343 14.42 -22.36 1.91
C GLY A 343 12.99 -21.81 1.93
N GLN A 344 12.47 -21.42 3.10
CA GLN A 344 11.15 -20.79 3.21
C GLN A 344 11.19 -19.37 2.64
N SER A 345 10.04 -18.89 2.17
CA SER A 345 9.85 -17.51 1.73
C SER A 345 8.60 -16.89 2.34
N TYR A 346 8.59 -15.57 2.47
CA TYR A 346 7.43 -14.81 2.93
C TYR A 346 7.27 -13.56 2.05
N GLU A 347 6.03 -13.17 1.79
CA GLU A 347 5.66 -11.94 1.08
C GLU A 347 4.43 -11.35 1.76
N GLY A 348 4.36 -10.02 1.81
CA GLY A 348 3.20 -9.31 2.32
C GLY A 348 2.34 -8.75 1.20
N VAL A 349 1.20 -8.24 1.62
CA VAL A 349 0.19 -7.61 0.77
C VAL A 349 0.28 -6.09 0.82
N TRP A 350 -0.32 -5.40 -0.15
CA TRP A 350 -0.45 -3.95 -0.12
C TRP A 350 -1.45 -3.51 0.95
N HIS A 351 -1.02 -2.70 1.90
CA HIS A 351 -1.87 -2.24 2.99
C HIS A 351 -1.54 -0.84 3.50
N ALA A 352 -2.49 -0.29 4.25
CA ALA A 352 -2.31 0.85 5.15
C ALA A 352 -2.58 0.41 6.60
N GLU A 353 -2.08 1.19 7.56
CA GLU A 353 -2.16 0.83 8.98
C GLU A 353 -3.47 1.29 9.61
N GLY A 354 -4.18 0.34 10.21
CA GLY A 354 -5.45 0.57 10.92
C GLY A 354 -6.61 1.05 10.04
N MET A 355 -7.73 1.32 10.70
CA MET A 355 -8.96 1.86 10.09
C MET A 355 -9.11 3.37 10.36
N SER A 356 -10.05 4.03 9.69
CA SER A 356 -10.23 5.49 9.81
C SER A 356 -10.46 5.96 11.24
N HIS A 357 -11.25 5.23 12.04
CA HIS A 357 -11.51 5.58 13.44
C HIS A 357 -10.29 5.47 14.36
N GLU A 358 -9.27 4.71 13.97
CA GLU A 358 -7.99 4.61 14.69
C GLU A 358 -7.08 5.81 14.40
N ASN A 359 -7.40 6.63 13.41
CA ASN A 359 -6.74 7.91 13.09
C ASN A 359 -5.21 7.80 12.98
N ILE A 360 -4.67 6.67 12.52
CA ILE A 360 -3.23 6.49 12.32
C ILE A 360 -2.79 7.33 11.11
N VAL A 361 -1.82 8.20 11.33
CA VAL A 361 -1.30 9.13 10.31
C VAL A 361 0.15 8.89 9.94
N MET A 362 0.95 8.25 10.78
CA MET A 362 2.34 7.96 10.45
C MET A 362 2.76 6.63 11.03
N THR A 363 3.72 6.00 10.37
CA THR A 363 4.32 4.74 10.80
C THR A 363 5.82 4.93 10.92
N GLY A 364 6.35 4.61 12.08
CA GLY A 364 7.79 4.53 12.35
C GLY A 364 8.21 3.06 12.51
N LEU A 365 9.25 2.65 11.80
CA LEU A 365 9.84 1.31 11.85
C LEU A 365 11.29 1.40 12.32
N TYR A 366 11.71 0.49 13.20
CA TYR A 366 13.10 0.23 13.50
C TYR A 366 13.44 -1.24 13.23
N PHE A 367 14.34 -1.48 12.28
CA PHE A 367 14.83 -2.81 11.94
C PHE A 367 16.00 -3.18 12.87
N ILE A 368 15.69 -3.74 14.04
CA ILE A 368 16.67 -4.03 15.09
C ILE A 368 17.69 -5.08 14.64
N ASP A 369 17.19 -6.17 14.05
CA ASP A 369 17.97 -7.33 13.66
C ASP A 369 17.54 -7.81 12.29
N ARG A 370 18.54 -8.29 11.54
CA ARG A 370 18.29 -9.04 10.32
C ARG A 370 19.45 -9.98 10.00
N ASP A 371 19.16 -11.26 9.96
CA ASP A 371 20.13 -12.27 9.55
C ASP A 371 20.55 -12.10 8.08
N ALA A 372 21.85 -12.26 7.83
CA ALA A 372 22.45 -12.10 6.50
C ALA A 372 21.94 -13.12 5.46
N ASP A 373 21.38 -14.26 5.90
CA ASP A 373 20.82 -15.28 5.01
C ASP A 373 19.44 -14.90 4.46
N LEU A 374 18.83 -13.81 4.93
CA LEU A 374 17.56 -13.29 4.38
C LEU A 374 17.81 -12.37 3.19
N THR A 375 17.47 -12.83 1.98
CA THR A 375 17.55 -12.05 0.73
C THR A 375 16.17 -11.47 0.34
N GLY A 376 16.15 -10.26 -0.24
CA GLY A 376 14.90 -9.58 -0.63
C GLY A 376 14.21 -8.83 0.51
N GLY A 377 12.87 -8.72 0.49
CA GLY A 377 12.13 -8.20 1.66
C GLY A 377 12.14 -6.69 1.84
N ASP A 378 12.48 -5.96 0.78
CA ASP A 378 12.36 -4.51 0.76
C ASP A 378 10.90 -4.10 0.91
N LEU A 379 10.67 -2.96 1.58
CA LEU A 379 9.36 -2.34 1.55
C LEU A 379 9.15 -1.70 0.19
N ARG A 380 7.97 -1.83 -0.38
CA ARG A 380 7.55 -1.17 -1.61
C ARG A 380 6.42 -0.22 -1.29
N PHE A 381 6.39 0.94 -1.93
CA PHE A 381 5.45 2.01 -1.61
C PHE A 381 4.71 2.52 -2.84
N LYS A 382 3.43 2.82 -2.66
CA LYS A 382 2.59 3.55 -3.59
C LYS A 382 1.66 4.49 -2.83
N ARG A 383 1.13 5.52 -3.47
CA ARG A 383 0.10 6.39 -2.88
C ARG A 383 -0.92 6.82 -3.91
N ALA A 384 -2.06 7.32 -3.44
CA ALA A 384 -3.05 7.91 -4.34
C ALA A 384 -2.52 9.23 -4.97
N PHE A 385 -3.07 9.60 -6.12
CA PHE A 385 -2.85 10.92 -6.71
C PHE A 385 -3.32 12.05 -5.77
N HIS A 386 -2.54 13.12 -5.72
CA HIS A 386 -2.98 14.39 -5.13
C HIS A 386 -4.04 15.05 -6.00
N ILE A 387 -4.73 16.05 -5.47
CA ILE A 387 -5.78 16.77 -6.21
C ILE A 387 -5.27 17.36 -7.53
N ASP A 388 -4.14 18.06 -7.50
CA ASP A 388 -3.54 18.69 -8.68
C ASP A 388 -3.02 17.65 -9.68
N GLU A 389 -2.40 16.58 -9.16
CA GLU A 389 -1.90 15.49 -9.98
C GLU A 389 -3.06 14.78 -10.70
N ARG A 390 -4.13 14.47 -9.98
CA ARG A 390 -5.32 13.85 -10.56
C ARG A 390 -6.00 14.76 -11.57
N ALA A 391 -6.07 16.06 -11.30
CA ALA A 391 -6.58 17.03 -12.25
C ALA A 391 -5.73 17.02 -13.53
N GLN A 392 -4.40 17.04 -13.40
CA GLN A 392 -3.51 16.93 -14.57
C GLN A 392 -3.72 15.63 -15.34
N VAL A 393 -3.83 14.48 -14.68
CA VAL A 393 -4.20 13.23 -15.35
C VAL A 393 -5.53 13.41 -16.07
N PHE A 394 -6.58 13.82 -15.37
CA PHE A 394 -7.93 13.95 -15.93
C PHE A 394 -8.00 14.87 -17.16
N TRP A 395 -7.33 16.02 -17.13
CA TRP A 395 -7.34 16.99 -18.23
C TRP A 395 -6.44 16.61 -19.42
N ASN A 396 -5.40 15.79 -19.19
CA ASN A 396 -4.48 15.36 -20.26
C ASN A 396 -4.83 13.97 -20.83
N VAL A 397 -5.71 13.20 -20.17
CA VAL A 397 -6.18 11.91 -20.67
C VAL A 397 -7.33 12.13 -21.68
N PRO A 398 -7.27 11.53 -22.89
CA PRO A 398 -8.38 11.53 -23.85
C PRO A 398 -9.68 10.93 -23.28
N GLN A 399 -10.83 11.43 -23.75
CA GLN A 399 -12.15 10.89 -23.37
C GLN A 399 -12.32 9.41 -23.78
N GLU A 400 -11.74 9.04 -24.93
CA GLU A 400 -11.67 7.66 -25.40
C GLU A 400 -10.26 7.09 -25.23
N ARG A 401 -10.13 5.98 -24.50
CA ARG A 401 -8.83 5.44 -24.10
C ARG A 401 -8.88 3.93 -23.82
N PRO A 402 -7.73 3.23 -23.90
CA PRO A 402 -7.64 1.83 -23.49
C PRO A 402 -8.04 1.63 -22.03
N VAL A 403 -8.61 0.45 -21.73
CA VAL A 403 -9.06 0.08 -20.37
C VAL A 403 -7.94 0.20 -19.34
N VAL A 404 -6.69 -0.14 -19.68
CA VAL A 404 -5.55 -0.04 -18.75
C VAL A 404 -5.24 1.41 -18.36
N VAL A 405 -5.34 2.36 -19.31
CA VAL A 405 -5.14 3.79 -19.02
C VAL A 405 -6.29 4.30 -18.17
N ASN A 406 -7.52 3.85 -18.46
CA ASN A 406 -8.67 4.17 -17.63
C ASN A 406 -8.57 3.58 -16.22
N GLN A 407 -8.09 2.35 -16.08
CA GLN A 407 -7.83 1.69 -14.80
C GLN A 407 -6.72 2.39 -14.03
N PHE A 408 -5.61 2.76 -14.68
CA PHE A 408 -4.57 3.55 -14.05
C PHE A 408 -5.12 4.90 -13.54
N ALA A 409 -5.90 5.60 -14.37
CA ALA A 409 -6.52 6.87 -14.00
C ALA A 409 -7.61 6.72 -12.90
N SER A 410 -8.30 5.58 -12.83
CA SER A 410 -9.39 5.34 -11.87
C SER A 410 -8.95 4.68 -10.56
N GLU A 411 -8.03 3.69 -10.62
CA GLU A 411 -7.38 3.05 -9.47
C GLU A 411 -6.40 4.02 -8.79
N ALA A 412 -5.81 4.93 -9.58
CA ALA A 412 -5.25 6.20 -9.14
C ALA A 412 -4.02 6.13 -8.20
N TYR A 413 -3.12 5.15 -8.39
CA TYR A 413 -1.90 5.01 -7.60
C TYR A 413 -0.61 5.34 -8.35
N ILE A 414 0.27 6.10 -7.71
CA ILE A 414 1.63 6.37 -8.15
C ILE A 414 2.62 5.47 -7.38
N PRO A 415 3.54 4.75 -8.05
CA PRO A 415 4.66 4.09 -7.39
C PRO A 415 5.65 5.10 -6.81
N LEU A 416 6.01 4.94 -5.54
CA LEU A 416 6.93 5.83 -4.85
C LEU A 416 8.35 5.28 -4.69
N GLY A 417 8.54 3.99 -4.99
CA GLY A 417 9.84 3.31 -4.88
C GLY A 417 9.86 2.21 -3.82
N HIS A 418 11.07 1.80 -3.45
CA HIS A 418 11.34 0.79 -2.43
C HIS A 418 12.21 1.33 -1.29
N PHE A 419 12.26 0.61 -0.18
CA PHE A 419 13.20 0.87 0.91
C PHE A 419 13.82 -0.43 1.43
N PRO A 420 15.16 -0.51 1.52
CA PRO A 420 15.83 -1.71 2.01
C PRO A 420 15.60 -1.89 3.51
N THR A 421 15.23 -3.09 3.94
CA THR A 421 14.94 -3.38 5.35
C THR A 421 16.14 -4.01 6.05
N LYS A 422 17.29 -3.31 6.01
CA LYS A 422 18.55 -3.75 6.63
C LYS A 422 18.54 -3.44 8.14
N GLU A 423 19.36 -4.17 8.90
CA GLU A 423 19.62 -3.90 10.31
C GLU A 423 20.06 -2.45 10.54
N GLY A 424 19.58 -1.84 11.64
CA GLY A 424 19.97 -0.51 12.12
C GLY A 424 19.12 0.63 11.55
N TYR A 425 18.40 0.39 10.45
CA TYR A 425 17.60 1.43 9.83
C TYR A 425 16.36 1.77 10.66
N ILE A 426 16.15 3.07 10.86
CA ILE A 426 14.85 3.66 11.17
C ILE A 426 14.22 4.17 9.88
N MET A 427 12.90 4.06 9.76
CA MET A 427 12.13 4.63 8.65
C MET A 427 10.80 5.16 9.17
N ILE A 428 10.46 6.39 8.79
CA ILE A 428 9.18 7.03 9.11
C ILE A 428 8.50 7.43 7.80
N PHE A 429 7.23 7.10 7.66
CA PHE A 429 6.42 7.43 6.48
C PHE A 429 4.97 7.74 6.87
N PRO A 430 4.23 8.54 6.07
CA PRO A 430 2.85 8.86 6.33
C PRO A 430 1.95 7.68 5.95
N ASN A 431 0.83 7.51 6.66
CA ASN A 431 -0.05 6.35 6.47
C ASN A 431 -0.87 6.38 5.17
N CYS A 432 -0.78 7.46 4.37
CA CYS A 432 -1.25 7.49 2.98
C CYS A 432 -0.33 6.73 2.02
N HIS A 433 0.93 6.50 2.41
CA HIS A 433 1.86 5.66 1.66
C HIS A 433 1.53 4.20 1.94
N ILE A 434 0.74 3.64 1.04
CA ILE A 434 0.40 2.22 1.02
C ILE A 434 1.68 1.45 0.76
N HIS A 435 1.90 0.41 1.55
CA HIS A 435 3.13 -0.35 1.47
C HIS A 435 2.90 -1.85 1.48
N LYS A 436 3.90 -2.58 0.99
CA LYS A 436 4.01 -4.02 1.18
C LYS A 436 5.44 -4.42 1.41
N ILE A 437 5.64 -5.52 2.13
CA ILE A 437 6.93 -6.20 2.16
C ILE A 437 7.04 -7.09 0.93
N ALA A 438 8.04 -6.83 0.09
CA ALA A 438 8.35 -7.69 -1.06
C ALA A 438 8.75 -9.08 -0.58
N LYS A 439 8.69 -10.06 -1.49
CA LYS A 439 9.14 -11.42 -1.19
C LYS A 439 10.57 -11.42 -0.64
N PHE A 440 10.78 -12.14 0.44
CA PHE A 440 12.11 -12.51 0.93
C PHE A 440 12.19 -14.00 1.21
N VAL A 441 13.43 -14.50 1.15
CA VAL A 441 13.74 -15.92 1.22
C VAL A 441 14.86 -16.13 2.22
N ASN A 442 14.80 -17.22 2.99
CA ASN A 442 15.96 -17.73 3.70
C ASN A 442 16.78 -18.61 2.77
N GLU A 443 17.91 -18.10 2.29
CA GLU A 443 18.81 -18.81 1.36
C GLU A 443 19.62 -19.91 2.04
N SER A 444 19.71 -19.89 3.38
CA SER A 444 20.40 -20.93 4.12
C SER A 444 19.66 -22.26 3.95
N LYS A 445 20.45 -23.33 3.78
CA LYS A 445 19.95 -24.71 3.68
C LYS A 445 19.90 -25.45 5.01
N THR A 446 20.43 -24.86 6.08
CA THR A 446 20.73 -25.59 7.33
C THR A 446 20.25 -24.89 8.60
N LYS A 447 20.15 -23.56 8.60
CA LYS A 447 19.71 -22.77 9.74
C LYS A 447 18.51 -21.87 9.39
N ALA A 448 17.63 -21.70 10.37
CA ALA A 448 16.61 -20.66 10.33
C ALA A 448 17.29 -19.27 10.30
N ALA A 449 16.58 -18.31 9.73
CA ALA A 449 17.02 -16.93 9.65
C ALA A 449 15.87 -16.01 10.06
N SER A 450 16.21 -14.92 10.72
CA SER A 450 15.26 -14.06 11.42
C SER A 450 15.48 -12.58 11.14
N ARG A 451 14.42 -11.80 11.33
CA ARG A 451 14.47 -10.35 11.39
C ARG A 451 13.49 -9.85 12.46
N ARG A 452 13.88 -8.79 13.16
CA ARG A 452 13.13 -8.21 14.28
C ARG A 452 12.83 -6.75 14.03
N ILE A 453 11.61 -6.34 14.33
CA ILE A 453 11.14 -4.99 14.05
C ILE A 453 10.36 -4.44 15.25
N VAL A 454 10.66 -3.20 15.63
CA VAL A 454 9.80 -2.37 16.49
C VAL A 454 9.09 -1.34 15.64
N VAL A 455 7.81 -1.16 15.88
CA VAL A 455 6.92 -0.31 15.10
C VAL A 455 6.14 0.63 16.01
N PHE A 456 6.06 1.89 15.62
CA PHE A 456 5.22 2.91 16.23
C PHE A 456 4.20 3.38 15.19
N PHE A 457 2.91 3.10 15.42
CA PHE A 457 1.83 3.74 14.67
C PHE A 457 1.38 4.98 15.42
N PHE A 458 1.56 6.12 14.79
CA PHE A 458 1.32 7.44 15.37
C PHE A 458 -0.11 7.88 15.04
N VAL A 459 -0.94 8.05 16.06
CA VAL A 459 -2.31 8.54 15.93
C VAL A 459 -2.27 10.07 15.76
N ASN A 460 -3.18 10.60 14.93
CA ASN A 460 -3.30 12.02 14.63
C ASN A 460 -3.22 12.87 15.91
N PRO A 461 -2.20 13.73 16.09
CA PRO A 461 -2.01 14.51 17.32
C PRO A 461 -3.13 15.54 17.57
N GLU A 462 -3.95 15.83 16.55
CA GLU A 462 -5.08 16.76 16.63
C GLU A 462 -6.40 16.07 17.01
N LYS A 463 -6.41 14.74 17.09
CA LYS A 463 -7.58 13.94 17.48
C LYS A 463 -7.24 12.98 18.60
N LYS A 464 -8.09 12.92 19.62
CA LYS A 464 -7.95 11.93 20.70
C LYS A 464 -8.94 10.80 20.48
N ILE A 465 -8.45 9.57 20.55
CA ILE A 465 -9.27 8.35 20.54
C ILE A 465 -9.17 7.63 21.88
N ILE A 466 -10.03 6.63 22.13
CA ILE A 466 -9.95 5.80 23.34
C ILE A 466 -8.56 5.16 23.44
N SER A 467 -7.90 5.25 24.58
CA SER A 467 -6.53 4.78 24.78
C SER A 467 -6.40 3.84 25.98
N THR A 468 -5.18 3.38 26.24
CA THR A 468 -4.85 2.62 27.46
C THR A 468 -5.03 3.44 28.74
N ARG A 469 -5.22 4.76 28.66
CA ARG A 469 -5.67 5.58 29.79
C ARG A 469 -7.11 5.24 30.18
N GLU A 470 -8.01 5.18 29.20
CA GLU A 470 -9.45 4.98 29.42
C GLU A 470 -9.79 3.51 29.63
N VAL A 471 -9.07 2.58 28.97
CA VAL A 471 -9.30 1.14 29.08
C VAL A 471 -8.36 0.53 30.13
N ALA A 472 -8.87 -0.32 31.01
CA ALA A 472 -8.00 -1.05 31.94
C ALA A 472 -7.22 -2.17 31.20
N PRO A 473 -6.02 -2.57 31.68
CA PRO A 473 -5.34 -3.74 31.15
C PRO A 473 -6.32 -4.92 31.03
N GLN A 474 -6.41 -5.50 29.84
CA GLN A 474 -7.40 -6.53 29.57
C GLN A 474 -6.84 -7.94 29.80
N GLN A 475 -5.51 -8.06 29.89
CA GLN A 475 -4.82 -9.26 30.33
C GLN A 475 -5.29 -9.65 31.74
N GLY A 476 -5.59 -10.94 31.93
CA GLY A 476 -6.14 -11.44 33.19
C GLY A 476 -7.66 -11.26 33.35
N VAL A 477 -8.28 -10.32 32.63
CA VAL A 477 -9.75 -10.15 32.58
C VAL A 477 -10.35 -10.92 31.40
N ILE A 478 -9.79 -10.72 30.21
CA ILE A 478 -10.10 -11.49 29.01
C ILE A 478 -9.14 -12.66 28.97
N ARG A 479 -9.66 -13.90 28.88
CA ARG A 479 -8.82 -15.10 28.74
C ARG A 479 -8.09 -15.06 27.39
N ALA A 480 -6.84 -15.52 27.35
CA ALA A 480 -6.01 -15.52 26.13
C ALA A 480 -6.71 -16.16 24.91
N ARG A 481 -7.40 -17.29 25.11
CA ARG A 481 -8.19 -17.93 24.03
C ARG A 481 -9.29 -17.02 23.47
N SER A 482 -9.97 -16.26 24.34
CA SER A 482 -11.00 -15.31 23.93
C SER A 482 -10.39 -14.12 23.22
N ALA A 483 -9.26 -13.60 23.69
CA ALA A 483 -8.53 -12.52 23.02
C ALA A 483 -8.09 -12.93 21.60
N LYS A 484 -7.54 -14.14 21.43
CA LYS A 484 -7.18 -14.71 20.12
C LYS A 484 -8.41 -14.84 19.20
N LYS A 485 -9.57 -15.23 19.73
CA LYS A 485 -10.83 -15.25 18.97
C LYS A 485 -11.27 -13.85 18.54
N PHE A 486 -11.24 -12.87 19.45
CA PHE A 486 -11.60 -11.49 19.12
C PHE A 486 -10.67 -10.86 18.09
N ARG A 487 -9.37 -11.21 18.10
CA ARG A 487 -8.45 -10.83 17.01
C ARG A 487 -8.92 -11.38 15.66
N LEU A 488 -9.30 -12.67 15.59
CA LEU A 488 -9.82 -13.25 14.33
C LEU A 488 -11.12 -12.59 13.87
N ASP A 489 -12.01 -12.23 14.81
CA ASP A 489 -13.24 -11.50 14.50
C ASP A 489 -12.92 -10.10 13.95
N LEU A 490 -11.93 -9.40 14.54
CA LEU A 490 -11.40 -8.11 14.06
C LEU A 490 -10.81 -8.22 12.65
N MET A 491 -9.96 -9.22 12.41
CA MET A 491 -9.37 -9.49 11.08
C MET A 491 -10.46 -9.73 10.03
N THR A 492 -11.47 -10.53 10.40
CA THR A 492 -12.59 -10.85 9.52
C THR A 492 -13.38 -9.60 9.16
N GLU A 493 -13.68 -8.74 10.13
CA GLU A 493 -14.40 -7.47 9.91
C GLU A 493 -13.63 -6.54 8.96
N ARG A 494 -12.31 -6.40 9.18
CA ARG A 494 -11.41 -5.62 8.32
C ARG A 494 -11.34 -6.17 6.89
N LYS A 495 -11.37 -7.49 6.74
CA LYS A 495 -11.39 -8.15 5.43
C LYS A 495 -12.74 -7.99 4.71
N TYR A 496 -13.88 -8.03 5.39
CA TYR A 496 -15.19 -7.92 4.74
C TYR A 496 -15.53 -6.51 4.24
N ASN A 497 -14.95 -5.46 4.83
CA ASN A 497 -15.07 -4.10 4.28
C ASN A 497 -14.42 -3.98 2.88
N LYS A 498 -13.54 -4.92 2.49
CA LYS A 498 -12.98 -5.07 1.13
C LYS A 498 -14.04 -5.22 0.05
N ASP A 499 -15.08 -6.03 0.28
CA ASP A 499 -16.00 -6.46 -0.78
C ASP A 499 -17.13 -5.46 -1.06
N LYS A 500 -17.36 -4.50 -0.16
CA LYS A 500 -18.49 -3.56 -0.27
C LYS A 500 -18.09 -2.12 -0.57
N LEU A 501 -16.87 -1.71 -0.22
CA LEU A 501 -16.54 -0.27 -0.10
C LEU A 501 -15.13 0.10 -0.59
N ASN A 502 -14.29 -0.86 -1.00
CA ASN A 502 -12.99 -0.58 -1.59
C ASN A 502 -12.95 -1.06 -3.05
N VAL A 503 -12.99 -0.11 -3.98
CA VAL A 503 -12.64 -0.34 -5.40
C VAL A 503 -11.12 -0.63 -5.55
N ARG A 504 -10.40 -0.86 -4.45
CA ARG A 504 -8.94 -0.83 -4.34
C ARG A 504 -8.45 -2.15 -3.76
N GLU A 505 -7.52 -2.81 -4.45
CA GLU A 505 -6.79 -4.01 -3.97
C GLU A 505 -5.88 -3.69 -2.77
N LEU A 506 -6.47 -3.26 -1.65
CA LEU A 506 -5.78 -2.90 -0.42
C LEU A 506 -6.32 -3.74 0.72
N GLU A 507 -5.42 -4.34 1.49
CA GLU A 507 -5.76 -4.91 2.79
C GLU A 507 -5.60 -3.83 3.86
N LEU A 508 -6.40 -3.91 4.92
CA LEU A 508 -6.09 -3.21 6.15
C LEU A 508 -5.10 -4.09 6.90
N CYS A 509 -4.10 -3.49 7.57
CA CYS A 509 -3.17 -4.27 8.38
C CYS A 509 -3.95 -5.27 9.26
N GLU A 510 -3.44 -6.52 9.32
CA GLU A 510 -4.03 -7.77 9.84
C GLU A 510 -4.50 -8.82 8.79
N HIS A 511 -3.90 -8.90 7.61
CA HIS A 511 -3.89 -10.05 6.64
C HIS A 511 -5.19 -10.88 6.44
#